data_AF-A0A2S9GT51-F1
#
_entry.id   AF-A0A2S9GT51-F1
#
_cell.length_a   1.000
_cell.length_b   1.000
_cell.length_c   1.000
_cell.angle_alpha   90.00
_cell.angle_beta   90.00
_cell.angle_gamma   90.00
#
_symmetry.space_group_name_H-M   'P 1'
#
loop_
_entity.id
_entity.type
_entity.pdbx_description
1 polymer ?
#
loop_
_entity_poly.entity_id
_entity_poly.type
_entity_poly.pdbx_seq_one_letter_code
_entity_poly.pdbx_strand_id
1 'polypeptide(L)'
;MKSFDFLESASKISFAKLDKAGGNIQLMKDPLQTIAIVYSAQGIIDNGGLEYFFSSDFPENPPYQMFIDAYNKIGAFEEAEGIKKSLAFFEDPNPELNLESRLKFIDSLPSDFSHQFSKISEQMLGSESVWFLLNQYAELNQNLIDSSNI
;
A
#
# COMPACT_ATOMS: atom_id res chain seq x y z
N MET A 1 5.19 10.12 22.80
CA MET A 1 5.26 9.56 21.44
C MET A 1 5.08 8.07 21.59
N LYS A 2 4.05 7.46 20.99
CA LYS A 2 3.95 5.99 20.98
C LYS A 2 5.10 5.46 20.11
N SER A 3 5.78 4.43 20.59
CA SER A 3 6.89 3.84 19.84
C SER A 3 6.35 2.99 18.68
N PHE A 4 7.00 3.05 17.53
CA PHE A 4 6.74 2.16 16.38
C PHE A 4 7.70 0.97 16.33
N ASP A 5 8.45 0.71 17.43
CA ASP A 5 9.43 -0.38 17.50
C ASP A 5 8.82 -1.75 17.17
N PHE A 6 7.56 -1.98 17.57
CA PHE A 6 6.89 -3.24 17.27
C PHE A 6 6.56 -3.36 15.77
N LEU A 7 6.00 -2.31 15.16
CA LEU A 7 5.76 -2.28 13.72
C LEU A 7 7.04 -2.49 12.92
N GLU A 8 8.15 -1.88 13.33
CA GLU A 8 9.48 -2.06 12.73
C GLU A 8 9.97 -3.52 12.80
N SER A 9 9.69 -4.22 13.90
CA SER A 9 10.00 -5.65 14.03
C SER A 9 9.08 -6.51 13.14
N ALA A 10 7.77 -6.23 13.18
CA ALA A 10 6.76 -6.95 12.43
C ALA A 10 6.94 -6.79 10.92
N SER A 11 7.33 -5.61 10.44
CA SER A 11 7.61 -5.35 9.02
C SER A 11 8.80 -6.17 8.54
N LYS A 12 9.88 -6.27 9.33
CA LYS A 12 11.04 -7.12 9.02
C LYS A 12 10.66 -8.60 8.89
N ILE A 13 9.83 -9.11 9.80
CA ILE A 13 9.33 -10.49 9.72
C ILE A 13 8.48 -10.66 8.46
N SER A 14 7.62 -9.69 8.16
CA SER A 14 6.76 -9.72 6.98
C SER A 14 7.55 -9.75 5.67
N PHE A 15 8.52 -8.84 5.51
CA PHE A 15 9.38 -8.81 4.33
C PHE A 15 10.25 -10.05 4.20
N ALA A 16 10.78 -10.60 5.30
CA ALA A 16 11.50 -11.87 5.26
C ALA A 16 10.63 -13.05 4.78
N LYS A 17 9.31 -13.02 5.05
CA LYS A 17 8.36 -14.01 4.51
C LYS A 17 8.00 -13.74 3.06
N LEU A 18 7.90 -12.46 2.66
CA LEU A 18 7.70 -12.07 1.26
C LEU A 18 8.88 -12.54 0.39
N ASP A 19 10.11 -12.36 0.86
CA ASP A 19 11.32 -12.82 0.18
C ASP A 19 11.30 -14.35 0.00
N LYS A 20 10.89 -15.11 1.03
CA LYS A 20 10.71 -16.56 0.93
C LYS A 20 9.60 -16.98 -0.03
N ALA A 21 8.62 -16.10 -0.26
CA ALA A 21 7.58 -16.27 -1.26
C ALA A 21 8.00 -15.79 -2.67
N GLY A 22 9.27 -15.41 -2.85
CA GLY A 22 9.79 -14.93 -4.14
C GLY A 22 9.22 -13.56 -4.54
N GLY A 23 8.82 -12.74 -3.58
CA GLY A 23 8.17 -11.45 -3.85
C GLY A 23 6.67 -11.56 -4.14
N ASN A 24 6.10 -12.76 -4.21
CA ASN A 24 4.68 -12.94 -4.47
C ASN A 24 3.84 -12.72 -3.20
N ILE A 25 3.34 -11.50 -3.03
CA ILE A 25 2.52 -11.09 -1.89
C ILE A 25 1.21 -11.89 -1.78
N GLN A 26 0.71 -12.47 -2.88
CA GLN A 26 -0.52 -13.27 -2.90
C GLN A 26 -0.35 -14.62 -2.20
N LEU A 27 0.88 -15.10 -2.05
CA LEU A 27 1.20 -16.34 -1.31
C LEU A 27 1.30 -16.13 0.21
N MET A 28 1.33 -14.89 0.66
CA MET A 28 1.38 -14.57 2.09
C MET A 28 0.00 -14.68 2.73
N LYS A 29 -0.01 -14.82 4.05
CA LYS A 29 -1.24 -14.84 4.87
C LYS A 29 -1.24 -13.66 5.83
N ASP A 30 -2.43 -13.25 6.24
CA ASP A 30 -2.59 -12.31 7.34
C ASP A 30 -2.03 -12.89 8.64
N PRO A 31 -1.49 -12.03 9.53
CA PRO A 31 -1.45 -10.56 9.43
C PRO A 31 -0.29 -10.01 8.57
N LEU A 32 0.69 -10.86 8.22
CA LEU A 32 1.92 -10.43 7.57
C LEU A 32 1.66 -9.85 6.17
N GLN A 33 0.74 -10.45 5.39
CA GLN A 33 0.36 -9.92 4.08
C GLN A 33 -0.12 -8.47 4.17
N THR A 34 -1.09 -8.19 5.04
CA THR A 34 -1.59 -6.83 5.27
C THR A 34 -0.47 -5.87 5.67
N ILE A 35 0.44 -6.30 6.56
CA ILE A 35 1.60 -5.49 6.97
C ILE A 35 2.52 -5.16 5.79
N ALA A 36 2.90 -6.15 4.98
CA ALA A 36 3.78 -5.93 3.83
C ALA A 36 3.12 -4.99 2.80
N ILE A 37 1.83 -5.19 2.51
CA ILE A 37 1.08 -4.36 1.56
C ILE A 37 1.04 -2.91 2.02
N VAL A 38 0.53 -2.63 3.22
CA VAL A 38 0.37 -1.25 3.68
C VAL A 38 1.73 -0.58 3.91
N TYR A 39 2.68 -1.27 4.54
CA TYR A 39 4.00 -0.70 4.82
C TYR A 39 4.72 -0.30 3.52
N SER A 40 4.70 -1.16 2.50
CA SER A 40 5.35 -0.84 1.20
C SER A 40 4.58 0.22 0.43
N ALA A 41 3.25 0.10 0.31
CA ALA A 41 2.43 1.04 -0.43
C ALA A 41 2.48 2.44 0.19
N GLN A 42 2.29 2.57 1.50
CA GLN A 42 2.35 3.87 2.17
C GLN A 42 3.76 4.47 2.09
N GLY A 43 4.81 3.66 2.22
CA GLY A 43 6.18 4.12 2.02
C GLY A 43 6.42 4.69 0.62
N ILE A 44 5.83 4.12 -0.43
CA ILE A 44 5.91 4.66 -1.79
C ILE A 44 5.11 5.96 -1.92
N ILE A 45 3.89 6.00 -1.36
CA ILE A 45 3.01 7.17 -1.40
C ILE A 45 3.62 8.35 -0.63
N ASP A 46 4.24 8.11 0.51
CA ASP A 46 4.90 9.17 1.28
C ASP A 46 6.12 9.76 0.55
N ASN A 47 6.73 9.00 -0.38
CA ASN A 47 7.88 9.46 -1.16
C ASN A 47 7.50 10.26 -2.42
N GLY A 48 6.27 10.14 -2.93
CA GLY A 48 5.90 10.80 -4.19
C GLY A 48 4.45 10.70 -4.60
N GLY A 49 3.55 10.45 -3.64
CA GLY A 49 2.12 10.39 -3.84
C GLY A 49 1.64 9.14 -4.57
N LEU A 50 0.37 9.18 -4.95
CA LEU A 50 -0.27 8.13 -5.76
C LEU A 50 0.38 8.02 -7.14
N GLU A 51 0.98 9.07 -7.69
CA GLU A 51 1.75 9.01 -8.93
C GLU A 51 2.88 7.97 -8.82
N TYR A 52 3.62 7.97 -7.70
CA TYR A 52 4.69 6.99 -7.48
C TYR A 52 4.13 5.58 -7.24
N PHE A 53 3.02 5.47 -6.51
CA PHE A 53 2.34 4.20 -6.27
C PHE A 53 1.85 3.54 -7.57
N PHE A 54 1.15 4.30 -8.42
CA PHE A 54 0.66 3.79 -9.69
C PHE A 54 1.74 3.69 -10.77
N SER A 55 2.91 4.33 -10.61
CA SER A 55 4.08 4.10 -11.48
C SER A 55 4.92 2.90 -11.06
N SER A 56 4.69 2.36 -9.85
CA SER A 56 5.44 1.22 -9.34
C SER A 56 4.98 -0.09 -9.98
N ASP A 57 5.93 -0.93 -10.39
CA ASP A 57 5.66 -2.26 -10.92
C ASP A 57 5.91 -3.31 -9.84
N PHE A 58 4.83 -3.66 -9.11
CA PHE A 58 4.90 -4.61 -8.01
C PHE A 58 5.13 -6.04 -8.55
N PRO A 59 5.99 -6.85 -7.91
CA PRO A 59 6.21 -8.24 -8.31
C PRO A 59 4.90 -9.02 -8.39
N GLU A 60 4.72 -9.77 -9.48
CA GLU A 60 3.52 -10.58 -9.76
C GLU A 60 2.21 -9.77 -9.89
N ASN A 61 2.31 -8.45 -10.13
CA ASN A 61 1.20 -7.55 -10.44
C ASN A 61 -0.06 -7.81 -9.59
N PRO A 62 0.03 -7.72 -8.24
CA PRO A 62 -1.13 -7.95 -7.38
C PRO A 62 -2.26 -6.97 -7.73
N PRO A 63 -3.52 -7.45 -7.78
CA PRO A 63 -4.66 -6.58 -8.05
C PRO A 63 -4.73 -5.41 -7.08
N TYR A 64 -5.04 -4.21 -7.58
CA TYR A 64 -5.16 -3.02 -6.72
C TYR A 64 -6.19 -3.18 -5.60
N GLN A 65 -7.18 -4.05 -5.79
CA GLN A 65 -8.14 -4.41 -4.75
C GLN A 65 -7.48 -4.96 -3.48
N MET A 66 -6.35 -5.67 -3.59
CA MET A 66 -5.62 -6.17 -2.41
C MET A 66 -5.08 -5.03 -1.53
N PHE A 67 -4.68 -3.92 -2.15
CA PHE A 67 -4.22 -2.73 -1.42
C PHE A 67 -5.40 -2.05 -0.72
N ILE A 68 -6.50 -1.84 -1.44
CA ILE A 68 -7.73 -1.27 -0.88
C ILE A 68 -8.20 -2.09 0.33
N ASP A 69 -8.23 -3.42 0.20
CA ASP A 69 -8.64 -4.33 1.26
C ASP A 69 -7.68 -4.29 2.46
N ALA A 70 -6.36 -4.19 2.22
CA ALA A 70 -5.38 -4.09 3.30
C ALA A 70 -5.51 -2.79 4.10
N TYR A 71 -5.70 -1.65 3.43
CA TYR A 71 -5.96 -0.37 4.09
C TYR A 71 -7.28 -0.41 4.89
N ASN A 72 -8.34 -1.01 4.33
CA ASN A 72 -9.60 -1.22 5.05
C ASN A 72 -9.43 -2.10 6.30
N LYS A 73 -8.62 -3.17 6.24
CA LYS A 73 -8.38 -4.07 7.38
C LYS A 73 -7.76 -3.37 8.58
N ILE A 74 -6.90 -2.38 8.34
CA ILE A 74 -6.28 -1.61 9.43
C ILE A 74 -7.14 -0.42 9.87
N GLY A 75 -8.27 -0.16 9.19
CA GLY A 75 -9.16 0.96 9.45
C GLY A 75 -8.79 2.27 8.76
N ALA A 76 -7.86 2.25 7.80
CA ALA A 76 -7.44 3.41 7.01
C ALA A 76 -8.40 3.61 5.82
N PHE A 77 -9.66 3.90 6.14
CA PHE A 77 -10.76 3.95 5.17
C PHE A 77 -10.63 5.11 4.18
N GLU A 78 -10.07 6.23 4.61
CA GLU A 78 -9.91 7.42 3.75
C GLU A 78 -8.88 7.14 2.65
N GLU A 79 -7.77 6.51 3.00
CA GLU A 79 -6.73 6.10 2.05
C GLU A 79 -7.20 4.97 1.13
N ALA A 80 -7.96 4.00 1.66
CA ALA A 80 -8.58 2.96 0.84
C ALA A 80 -9.52 3.55 -0.23
N GLU A 81 -10.36 4.52 0.16
CA GLU A 81 -11.23 5.25 -0.76
C GLU A 81 -10.44 6.17 -1.71
N GLY A 82 -9.32 6.74 -1.25
CA GLY A 82 -8.39 7.50 -2.10
C GLY A 82 -7.81 6.65 -3.23
N ILE A 83 -7.24 5.49 -2.91
CA ILE A 83 -6.73 4.53 -3.91
C ILE A 83 -7.85 4.14 -4.88
N LYS A 84 -9.03 3.79 -4.37
CA LYS A 84 -10.18 3.38 -5.18
C LYS A 84 -10.66 4.47 -6.14
N LYS A 85 -10.78 5.72 -5.68
CA LYS A 85 -11.16 6.86 -6.53
C LYS A 85 -10.10 7.14 -7.59
N SER A 86 -8.82 7.02 -7.21
CA SER A 86 -7.71 7.21 -8.14
C SER A 86 -7.65 6.12 -9.21
N LEU A 87 -7.98 4.87 -8.84
CA LEU A 87 -8.08 3.75 -9.77
C LEU A 87 -9.13 3.99 -10.88
N ALA A 88 -10.21 4.72 -10.56
CA ALA A 88 -11.28 5.02 -11.51
C ALA A 88 -10.89 5.99 -12.65
N PHE A 89 -9.70 6.60 -12.59
CA PHE A 89 -9.18 7.43 -13.70
C PHE A 89 -8.47 6.60 -14.78
N PHE A 90 -8.10 5.36 -14.50
CA PHE A 90 -7.50 4.48 -15.50
C PHE A 90 -8.59 3.85 -16.37
N GLU A 91 -8.36 3.78 -17.68
CA GLU A 91 -9.31 3.17 -18.62
C GLU A 91 -9.26 1.64 -18.62
N ASP A 92 -8.13 1.05 -18.22
CA ASP A 92 -7.94 -0.39 -18.14
C ASP A 92 -8.69 -0.96 -16.93
N PRO A 93 -9.49 -2.04 -17.07
CA PRO A 93 -10.13 -2.69 -15.94
C PRO A 93 -9.15 -3.36 -14.96
N ASN A 94 -7.93 -3.68 -15.39
CA ASN A 94 -6.86 -4.25 -14.54
C ASN A 94 -5.55 -3.46 -14.75
N PRO A 95 -5.47 -2.19 -14.32
CA PRO A 95 -4.31 -1.32 -14.59
C PRO A 95 -2.98 -1.90 -14.08
N GLU A 96 -3.01 -2.74 -13.05
CA GLU A 96 -1.83 -3.42 -12.50
C GLU A 96 -1.08 -4.25 -13.54
N LEU A 97 -1.78 -4.77 -14.55
CA LEU A 97 -1.21 -5.60 -15.62
C LEU A 97 -0.59 -4.78 -16.77
N ASN A 98 -0.78 -3.46 -16.78
CA ASN A 98 -0.44 -2.60 -17.90
C ASN A 98 0.33 -1.35 -17.45
N LEU A 99 1.62 -1.54 -17.15
CA LEU A 99 2.52 -0.47 -16.70
C LEU A 99 2.59 0.69 -17.70
N GLU A 100 2.71 0.41 -19.00
CA GLU A 100 2.81 1.45 -20.02
C GLU A 100 1.57 2.37 -20.03
N SER A 101 0.37 1.78 -19.95
CA SER A 101 -0.86 2.57 -19.87
C SER A 101 -0.93 3.41 -18.61
N ARG A 102 -0.47 2.86 -17.46
CA ARG A 102 -0.43 3.62 -16.20
C ARG A 102 0.49 4.83 -16.29
N LEU A 103 1.72 4.62 -16.79
CA LEU A 103 2.70 5.70 -16.94
C LEU A 103 2.21 6.77 -17.90
N LYS A 104 1.61 6.38 -19.03
CA LYS A 104 1.05 7.34 -20.00
C LYS A 104 -0.05 8.22 -19.38
N PHE A 105 -0.92 7.65 -18.54
CA PHE A 105 -1.92 8.44 -17.82
C PHE A 105 -1.24 9.43 -16.86
N ILE A 106 -0.28 8.96 -16.06
CA ILE A 106 0.42 9.78 -15.07
C ILE A 106 1.19 10.93 -15.75
N ASP A 107 1.89 10.65 -16.85
CA ASP A 107 2.61 11.66 -17.64
C ASP A 107 1.69 12.68 -18.31
N SER A 108 0.41 12.34 -18.48
CA SER A 108 -0.60 13.24 -19.06
C SER A 108 -1.23 14.19 -18.04
N LEU A 109 -1.01 13.96 -16.74
CA LEU A 109 -1.55 14.81 -15.70
C LEU A 109 -0.94 16.22 -15.81
N PRO A 110 -1.74 17.28 -15.60
CA PRO A 110 -1.22 18.62 -15.57
C PRO A 110 -0.23 18.77 -14.41
N SER A 111 0.82 19.56 -14.62
CA SER A 111 1.83 19.85 -13.60
C SER A 111 1.31 20.78 -12.48
N ASP A 112 0.19 21.45 -12.71
CA ASP A 112 -0.54 22.13 -11.65
C ASP A 112 -1.52 21.13 -11.01
N PHE A 113 -1.63 21.12 -9.68
CA PHE A 113 -2.50 20.22 -8.90
C PHE A 113 -4.01 20.47 -9.14
N SER A 114 -4.39 20.98 -10.31
CA SER A 114 -5.76 21.26 -10.72
C SER A 114 -6.57 19.98 -10.91
N HIS A 115 -5.92 18.89 -11.33
CA HIS A 115 -6.56 17.60 -11.57
C HIS A 115 -7.01 16.93 -10.26
N GLN A 116 -8.15 16.24 -10.30
CA GLN A 116 -8.70 15.58 -9.10
C GLN A 116 -7.77 14.47 -8.57
N PHE A 117 -7.10 13.74 -9.45
CA PHE A 117 -6.10 12.74 -9.07
C PHE A 117 -5.02 13.34 -8.16
N SER A 118 -4.41 14.45 -8.56
CA SER A 118 -3.34 15.10 -7.81
C SER A 118 -3.81 15.63 -6.46
N LYS A 119 -5.06 16.08 -6.35
CA LYS A 119 -5.66 16.47 -5.07
C LYS A 119 -5.87 15.29 -4.12
N ILE A 120 -6.30 14.14 -4.64
CA ILE A 120 -6.41 12.91 -3.85
C ILE A 120 -5.02 12.45 -3.40
N SER A 121 -4.04 12.50 -4.32
CA SER A 121 -2.64 12.16 -4.05
C SER A 121 -2.06 13.01 -2.90
N GLU A 122 -2.25 14.33 -2.93
CA GLU A 122 -1.81 15.25 -1.89
C GLU A 122 -2.40 14.92 -0.51
N GLN A 123 -3.66 14.48 -0.45
CA GLN A 123 -4.32 14.11 0.81
C GLN A 123 -3.74 12.86 1.44
N MET A 124 -3.14 11.96 0.65
CA MET A 124 -2.61 10.69 1.12
C MET A 124 -1.12 10.76 1.50
N LEU A 125 -0.44 11.81 1.07
CA LEU A 125 0.99 11.98 1.23
C LEU A 125 1.32 12.35 2.69
N GLY A 126 2.17 11.54 3.34
CA GLY A 126 2.59 11.78 4.72
C GLY A 126 1.50 11.45 5.75
N SER A 127 0.60 10.50 5.45
CA SER A 127 -0.49 10.14 6.35
C SER A 127 0.01 9.40 7.60
N GLU A 128 0.30 10.15 8.67
CA GLU A 128 0.72 9.60 9.97
C GLU A 128 -0.34 8.66 10.58
N SER A 129 -1.62 8.86 10.25
CA SER A 129 -2.72 8.02 10.73
C SER A 129 -2.58 6.58 10.22
N VAL A 130 -2.12 6.37 8.99
CA VAL A 130 -1.90 5.04 8.40
C VAL A 130 -0.85 4.28 9.21
N TRP A 131 0.30 4.91 9.49
CA TRP A 131 1.36 4.30 10.28
C TRP A 131 0.89 3.97 11.72
N PHE A 132 0.10 4.87 12.32
CA PHE A 132 -0.50 4.64 13.62
C PHE A 132 -1.49 3.46 13.64
N LEU A 133 -2.36 3.37 12.64
CA LEU A 133 -3.33 2.29 12.48
C LEU A 133 -2.64 0.96 12.16
N LEU A 134 -1.61 0.98 11.32
CA LEU A 134 -0.84 -0.20 10.99
C LEU A 134 -0.09 -0.75 12.21
N ASN A 135 0.47 0.11 13.06
CA ASN A 135 1.07 -0.30 14.32
C ASN A 135 0.05 -0.96 15.26
N GLN A 136 -1.14 -0.37 15.41
CA GLN A 136 -2.21 -0.99 16.20
C GLN A 136 -2.62 -2.34 15.63
N TYR A 137 -2.76 -2.46 14.31
CA TYR A 137 -3.06 -3.73 13.66
C TYR A 137 -1.97 -4.77 13.95
N ALA A 138 -0.70 -4.40 13.88
CA ALA A 138 0.40 -5.28 14.22
C ALA A 138 0.32 -5.73 15.70
N GLU A 139 0.17 -4.81 16.65
CA GLU A 139 0.06 -5.10 18.08
C GLU A 139 -1.11 -6.04 18.40
N LEU A 140 -2.29 -5.79 17.80
CA LEU A 140 -3.47 -6.64 17.95
C LEU A 140 -3.25 -8.08 17.45
N ASN A 141 -2.35 -8.26 16.48
CA ASN A 141 -2.04 -9.55 15.88
C ASN A 141 -0.69 -10.14 16.33
N GLN A 142 -0.08 -9.60 17.40
CA GLN A 142 1.26 -9.98 17.85
C GLN A 142 1.44 -11.50 17.99
N ASN A 143 0.50 -12.19 18.63
CA ASN A 143 0.60 -13.65 18.84
C ASN A 143 0.73 -14.44 17.53
N LEU A 144 0.04 -13.99 16.47
CA LEU A 144 0.11 -14.64 15.15
C LEU A 144 1.44 -14.34 14.46
N ILE A 145 1.95 -13.11 14.60
CA ILE A 145 3.24 -12.68 14.06
C ILE A 145 4.38 -13.46 14.72
N ASP A 146 4.39 -13.55 16.05
CA ASP A 146 5.40 -14.26 16.81
C ASP A 146 5.43 -15.76 16.46
N SER A 147 4.26 -16.38 16.28
CA SER A 147 4.15 -17.79 15.87
C SER A 147 4.63 -18.04 14.43
N SER A 148 4.61 -17.01 13.58
CA SER A 148 5.06 -17.10 12.19
C SER A 148 6.59 -16.99 12.04
N ASN A 149 7.30 -16.63 13.12
CA ASN A 149 8.75 -16.48 13.16
C ASN A 149 9.51 -17.78 13.50
N ILE A 150 8.77 -18.86 13.78
CA ILE A 150 9.28 -20.24 13.95
C ILE A 150 9.22 -20.95 12.59
#